data_AF-A0A848EG09-F1
#
_entry.id   AF-A0A848EG09-F1
#
_cell.length_a   1.000
_cell.length_b   1.000
_cell.length_c   1.000
_cell.angle_alpha   90.00
_cell.angle_beta   90.00
_cell.angle_gamma   90.00
#
_symmetry.space_group_name_H-M   'P 1'
#
loop_
_entity.id
_entity.type
_entity.pdbx_description
1 polymer ?
#
loop_
_entity_poly.entity_id
_entity_poly.type
_entity_poly.pdbx_seq_one_letter_code
_entity_poly.pdbx_strand_id
1 'polypeptide(L)'
;MDGATAAPASRRPGLARRALRDGTRLQHERMHVHPRLRRLEDGSIGREDYGTLLLDFLRFHSAVEARLAQGPDPAPVGIELAAHRRSDQLRDDLAALGVPVPDPMAPVDGLAVPRSIAAALGYLYVTEGSRLGGRVLAKALDGILPAGCPAGRRFLSGDGLCGNRGWAAFCDVLDAAGDTPGRRVAMIESAQAAFAALEACLAVGRQ
;
A
#
# COMPACT_ATOMS: atom_id res chain seq x y z
N MET A 1 -44.42 19.16 -13.59
CA MET A 1 -44.06 17.79 -13.19
C MET A 1 -42.57 17.78 -12.95
N ASP A 2 -42.19 18.04 -11.71
CA ASP A 2 -40.80 18.17 -11.29
C ASP A 2 -40.16 16.78 -11.19
N GLY A 3 -39.38 16.43 -12.21
CA GLY A 3 -38.51 15.26 -12.21
C GLY A 3 -37.25 15.56 -11.41
N ALA A 4 -37.34 15.43 -10.09
CA ALA A 4 -36.17 15.51 -9.22
C ALA A 4 -35.23 14.32 -9.49
N THR A 5 -34.16 14.58 -10.23
CA THR A 5 -33.00 13.68 -10.33
C THR A 5 -32.43 13.44 -8.93
N ALA A 6 -32.66 12.25 -8.39
CA ALA A 6 -32.05 11.83 -7.13
C ALA A 6 -30.53 11.79 -7.29
N ALA A 7 -29.83 12.58 -6.47
CA ALA A 7 -28.38 12.49 -6.34
C ALA A 7 -27.98 11.07 -5.92
N PRO A 8 -26.84 10.51 -6.40
CA PRO A 8 -26.39 9.20 -5.97
C PRO A 8 -26.14 9.22 -4.46
N ALA A 9 -26.86 8.35 -3.74
CA ALA A 9 -26.71 8.19 -2.30
C ALA A 9 -25.24 7.92 -1.97
N SER A 10 -24.70 8.66 -0.99
CA SER A 10 -23.37 8.39 -0.44
C SER A 10 -23.37 6.97 0.13
N ARG A 11 -22.74 6.04 -0.61
CA ARG A 11 -22.66 4.63 -0.21
C ARG A 11 -21.89 4.57 1.10
N ARG A 12 -22.58 4.23 2.21
CA ARG A 12 -21.90 3.92 3.47
C ARG A 12 -20.82 2.88 3.18
N PRO A 13 -19.60 2.99 3.73
CA PRO A 13 -18.58 1.96 3.54
C PRO A 13 -19.16 0.60 3.95
N GLY A 14 -18.83 -0.51 3.29
CA GLY A 14 -19.30 -1.80 3.76
C GLY A 14 -18.66 -2.18 5.10
N LEU A 15 -19.18 -3.25 5.70
CA LEU A 15 -18.80 -3.67 7.04
C LEU A 15 -17.32 -4.07 7.12
N ALA A 16 -16.76 -4.69 6.08
CA ALA A 16 -15.36 -5.10 6.05
C ALA A 16 -14.42 -3.89 6.05
N ARG A 17 -14.70 -2.88 5.21
CA ARG A 17 -13.90 -1.65 5.17
C ARG A 17 -13.91 -0.86 6.46
N ARG A 18 -15.07 -0.75 7.11
CA ARG A 18 -15.14 -0.13 8.45
C ARG A 18 -14.29 -0.92 9.45
N ALA A 19 -14.47 -2.23 9.51
CA ALA A 19 -13.76 -3.08 10.44
C ALA A 19 -12.23 -3.02 10.24
N LEU A 20 -11.76 -2.99 8.98
CA LEU A 20 -10.35 -2.76 8.65
C LEU A 20 -9.87 -1.39 9.11
N ARG A 21 -10.56 -0.31 8.72
CA ARG A 21 -10.20 1.06 9.12
C ARG A 21 -10.11 1.22 10.64
N ASP A 22 -11.09 0.70 11.36
CA ASP A 22 -11.15 0.80 12.82
C ASP A 22 -10.06 -0.08 13.46
N GLY A 23 -9.88 -1.29 12.95
CA GLY A 23 -8.88 -2.26 13.41
C GLY A 23 -7.43 -1.87 13.12
N THR A 24 -7.19 -1.00 12.12
CA THR A 24 -5.84 -0.51 11.76
C THR A 24 -5.65 0.98 12.02
N ARG A 25 -6.57 1.63 12.74
CA ARG A 25 -6.57 3.08 12.97
C ARG A 25 -5.26 3.58 13.59
N LEU A 26 -4.79 2.92 14.64
CA LEU A 26 -3.58 3.34 15.36
C LEU A 26 -2.33 3.24 14.48
N GLN A 27 -2.24 2.22 13.64
CA GLN A 27 -1.15 2.03 12.69
C GLN A 27 -1.18 3.13 11.62
N HIS A 28 -2.36 3.48 11.10
CA HIS A 28 -2.51 4.62 10.18
C HIS A 28 -2.06 5.94 10.83
N GLU A 29 -2.47 6.20 12.08
CA GLU A 29 -2.06 7.40 12.83
C GLU A 29 -0.53 7.47 13.00
N ARG A 30 0.11 6.36 13.34
CA ARG A 30 1.58 6.24 13.46
C ARG A 30 2.30 6.50 12.14
N MET A 31 1.80 5.91 11.05
CA MET A 31 2.34 6.16 9.70
C MET A 31 2.19 7.61 9.30
N HIS A 32 1.05 8.24 9.60
CA HIS A 32 0.83 9.65 9.28
C HIS A 32 1.83 10.59 9.98
N VAL A 33 2.26 10.26 11.21
CA VAL A 33 3.25 11.07 11.96
C VAL A 33 4.69 10.59 11.79
N HIS A 34 4.95 9.59 10.95
CA HIS A 34 6.30 9.05 10.76
C HIS A 34 7.23 10.13 10.16
N PRO A 35 8.39 10.47 10.79
CA PRO A 35 9.19 11.62 10.39
C PRO A 35 9.60 11.65 8.92
N ARG A 36 10.02 10.52 8.35
CA ARG A 36 10.42 10.41 6.94
C ARG A 36 9.24 10.57 5.97
N LEU A 37 8.04 10.14 6.38
CA LEU A 37 6.83 10.29 5.56
C LEU A 37 6.33 11.74 5.60
N ARG A 38 6.47 12.41 6.75
CA ARG A 38 6.19 13.86 6.88
C ARG A 38 7.11 14.70 6.01
N ARG A 39 8.42 14.42 6.03
CA ARG A 39 9.39 15.08 5.16
C ARG A 39 9.13 14.84 3.67
N LEU A 40 8.63 13.65 3.32
CA LEU A 40 8.19 13.38 1.95
C LEU A 40 6.95 14.20 1.59
N GLU A 41 5.97 14.28 2.49
CA GLU A 41 4.71 15.00 2.29
C GLU A 41 4.90 16.52 2.13
N ASP A 42 5.78 17.13 2.94
CA ASP A 42 6.07 18.56 2.89
C ASP A 42 7.20 18.93 1.89
N GLY A 43 7.82 17.94 1.25
CA GLY A 43 8.88 18.13 0.25
C GLY A 43 10.26 18.46 0.83
N SER A 44 10.46 18.37 2.15
CA SER A 44 11.76 18.59 2.81
C SER A 44 12.68 17.36 2.86
N ILE A 45 12.24 16.22 2.30
CA ILE A 45 13.07 15.01 2.21
C ILE A 45 14.25 15.24 1.25
N GLY A 46 15.46 14.85 1.67
CA GLY A 46 16.64 14.86 0.81
C GLY A 46 16.66 13.66 -0.13
N ARG A 47 17.44 13.75 -1.22
CA ARG A 47 17.55 12.69 -2.23
C ARG A 47 18.06 11.36 -1.63
N GLU A 48 19.03 11.42 -0.73
CA GLU A 48 19.57 10.25 -0.03
C GLU A 48 18.52 9.60 0.89
N ASP A 49 17.89 10.40 1.75
CA ASP A 49 16.82 9.93 2.65
C ASP A 49 15.65 9.29 1.90
N TYR A 50 15.32 9.84 0.73
CA TYR A 50 14.32 9.30 -0.17
C TYR A 50 14.75 7.97 -0.79
N GLY A 51 16.00 7.84 -1.23
CA GLY A 51 16.56 6.57 -1.69
C GLY A 51 16.47 5.46 -0.62
N THR A 52 16.87 5.77 0.61
CA THR A 52 16.71 4.85 1.74
C THR A 52 15.24 4.53 2.00
N LEU A 53 14.31 5.46 1.72
CA LEU A 53 12.88 5.26 1.99
C LEU A 53 12.29 4.28 0.98
N LEU A 54 12.70 4.40 -0.28
CA LEU A 54 12.35 3.45 -1.32
C LEU A 54 12.95 2.05 -1.08
N LEU A 55 14.15 1.94 -0.50
CA LEU A 55 14.71 0.65 -0.10
C LEU A 55 13.86 -0.05 0.97
N ASP A 56 13.41 0.69 1.99
CA ASP A 56 12.54 0.13 3.04
C ASP A 56 11.16 -0.28 2.47
N PHE A 57 10.59 0.53 1.57
CA PHE A 57 9.37 0.14 0.86
C PHE A 57 9.59 -1.08 -0.04
N LEU A 58 10.71 -1.17 -0.75
CA LEU A 58 11.02 -2.32 -1.59
C LEU A 58 11.12 -3.59 -0.76
N ARG A 59 11.75 -3.50 0.43
CA ARG A 59 11.89 -4.62 1.36
C ARG A 59 10.53 -5.11 1.82
N PHE A 60 9.68 -4.20 2.27
CA PHE A 60 8.32 -4.49 2.69
C PHE A 60 7.47 -5.09 1.57
N HIS A 61 7.38 -4.43 0.42
CA HIS A 61 6.54 -4.88 -0.70
C HIS A 61 6.98 -6.24 -1.23
N SER A 62 8.30 -6.46 -1.40
CA SER A 62 8.81 -7.75 -1.87
C SER A 62 8.46 -8.89 -0.88
N ALA A 63 8.53 -8.62 0.43
CA ALA A 63 8.17 -9.62 1.44
C ALA A 63 6.67 -9.96 1.42
N VAL A 64 5.80 -8.95 1.31
CA VAL A 64 4.34 -9.17 1.21
C VAL A 64 3.98 -9.92 -0.08
N GLU A 65 4.54 -9.50 -1.22
CA GLU A 65 4.34 -10.17 -2.52
C GLU A 65 4.76 -11.64 -2.46
N ALA A 66 5.90 -11.95 -1.83
CA ALA A 66 6.36 -13.32 -1.65
C ALA A 66 5.44 -14.16 -0.76
N ARG A 67 4.81 -13.58 0.28
CA ARG A 67 3.83 -14.29 1.11
C ARG A 67 2.52 -14.52 0.36
N LEU A 68 2.02 -13.51 -0.37
CA LEU A 68 0.80 -13.62 -1.17
C LEU A 68 0.94 -14.73 -2.23
N ALA A 69 2.09 -14.81 -2.90
CA ALA A 69 2.35 -15.84 -3.93
C ALA A 69 2.38 -17.28 -3.38
N GLN A 70 2.57 -17.48 -2.07
CA GLN A 70 2.56 -18.80 -1.41
C GLN A 70 1.19 -19.15 -0.81
N GLY A 71 0.27 -18.18 -0.76
CA GLY A 71 -1.04 -18.33 -0.15
C GLY A 71 -2.13 -18.71 -1.15
N PRO A 72 -3.42 -18.67 -0.73
CA PRO A 72 -4.55 -18.91 -1.61
C PRO A 72 -4.66 -17.81 -2.66
N ASP A 73 -4.98 -18.23 -3.89
CA ASP A 73 -5.19 -17.35 -5.03
C ASP A 73 -6.51 -16.55 -4.87
N PRO A 74 -6.48 -15.20 -4.87
CA PRO A 74 -7.66 -14.36 -4.81
C PRO A 74 -8.28 -14.08 -6.20
N ALA A 75 -7.79 -14.66 -7.30
CA ALA A 75 -8.41 -14.55 -8.62
C ALA A 75 -9.93 -14.90 -8.64
N PRO A 76 -10.44 -15.91 -7.89
CA PRO A 76 -11.87 -16.19 -7.84
C PRO A 76 -12.74 -15.05 -7.27
N VAL A 77 -12.15 -14.11 -6.54
CA VAL A 77 -12.84 -12.89 -6.06
C VAL A 77 -12.50 -11.65 -6.90
N GLY A 78 -11.90 -11.84 -8.07
CA GLY A 78 -11.60 -10.79 -9.05
C GLY A 78 -10.31 -10.03 -8.78
N ILE A 79 -9.35 -10.62 -8.04
CA ILE A 79 -8.07 -9.98 -7.71
C ILE A 79 -6.91 -10.75 -8.35
N GLU A 80 -6.26 -10.11 -9.31
CA GLU A 80 -5.08 -10.64 -9.98
C GLU A 80 -3.81 -10.17 -9.25
N LEU A 81 -3.16 -11.04 -8.47
CA LEU A 81 -2.01 -10.64 -7.64
C LEU A 81 -0.89 -9.94 -8.43
N ALA A 82 -0.64 -10.35 -9.67
CA ALA A 82 0.37 -9.75 -10.54
C ALA A 82 0.12 -8.25 -10.79
N ALA A 83 -1.16 -7.86 -10.89
CA ALA A 83 -1.59 -6.47 -11.04
C ALA A 83 -1.31 -5.66 -9.76
N HIS A 84 -1.29 -6.30 -8.60
CA HIS A 84 -1.07 -5.64 -7.31
C HIS A 84 0.41 -5.55 -6.92
N ARG A 85 1.33 -6.11 -7.71
CA ARG A 85 2.78 -6.02 -7.46
C ARG A 85 3.30 -4.61 -7.68
N ARG A 86 4.19 -4.17 -6.80
CA ARG A 86 4.78 -2.82 -6.79
C ARG A 86 6.28 -2.82 -6.55
N SER A 87 6.86 -3.96 -6.16
CA SER A 87 8.31 -4.10 -5.99
C SER A 87 9.08 -3.72 -7.25
N ASP A 88 8.54 -4.00 -8.45
CA ASP A 88 9.19 -3.65 -9.71
C ASP A 88 9.25 -2.14 -9.95
N GLN A 89 8.19 -1.40 -9.61
CA GLN A 89 8.19 0.07 -9.68
C GLN A 89 9.22 0.69 -8.73
N LEU A 90 9.38 0.10 -7.55
CA LEU A 90 10.37 0.53 -6.57
C LEU A 90 11.80 0.25 -7.06
N ARG A 91 12.05 -0.90 -7.72
CA ARG A 91 13.35 -1.19 -8.35
C ARG A 91 13.67 -0.19 -9.46
N ASP A 92 12.70 0.12 -10.32
CA ASP A 92 12.87 1.11 -11.39
C ASP A 92 13.21 2.51 -10.82
N ASP A 93 12.53 2.91 -9.75
CA ASP A 93 12.78 4.20 -9.11
C ASP A 93 14.16 4.24 -8.44
N LEU A 94 14.57 3.17 -7.75
CA LEU A 94 15.90 3.06 -7.15
C LEU A 94 17.01 3.08 -8.22
N ALA A 95 16.80 2.41 -9.35
CA ALA A 95 17.72 2.45 -10.48
C ALA A 95 17.85 3.87 -11.07
N ALA A 96 16.73 4.59 -11.24
CA ALA A 96 16.75 5.98 -11.68
C ALA A 96 17.45 6.92 -10.69
N LEU A 97 17.41 6.60 -9.39
CA LEU A 97 18.15 7.33 -8.36
C LEU A 97 19.64 6.94 -8.29
N GLY A 98 20.06 5.87 -8.95
CA GLY A 98 21.41 5.31 -8.81
C GLY A 98 21.65 4.68 -7.43
N VAL A 99 20.59 4.26 -6.74
CA VAL A 99 20.67 3.63 -5.42
C VAL A 99 20.76 2.11 -5.63
N PRO A 100 21.84 1.45 -5.18
CA PRO A 100 21.98 0.01 -5.32
C PRO A 100 20.98 -0.72 -4.44
N VAL A 101 20.36 -1.77 -4.99
CA VAL A 101 19.48 -2.68 -4.25
C VAL A 101 20.32 -3.82 -3.69
N PRO A 102 20.33 -4.06 -2.37
CA PRO A 102 21.01 -5.22 -1.80
C PRO A 102 20.42 -6.54 -2.30
N ASP A 103 21.29 -7.50 -2.63
CA ASP A 103 20.92 -8.86 -2.99
C ASP A 103 21.82 -9.86 -2.21
N PRO A 104 21.28 -10.67 -1.28
CA PRO A 104 19.86 -10.72 -0.89
C PRO A 104 19.44 -9.50 -0.06
N MET A 105 18.17 -9.12 -0.18
CA MET A 105 17.56 -8.16 0.73
C MET A 105 17.43 -8.76 2.14
N ALA A 106 17.59 -7.92 3.17
CA ALA A 106 17.35 -8.35 4.55
C ALA A 106 15.93 -8.92 4.72
N PRO A 107 15.76 -10.00 5.51
CA PRO A 107 14.45 -10.60 5.74
C PRO A 107 13.51 -9.64 6.49
N VAL A 108 12.21 -9.86 6.31
CA VAL A 108 11.15 -9.17 7.04
C VAL A 108 10.41 -10.19 7.90
N ASP A 109 10.55 -10.06 9.21
CA ASP A 109 9.89 -10.94 10.17
C ASP A 109 8.41 -10.57 10.35
N GLY A 110 7.63 -11.48 10.94
CA GLY A 110 6.24 -11.23 11.33
C GLY A 110 5.21 -11.33 10.19
N LEU A 111 5.63 -11.60 8.95
CA LEU A 111 4.73 -11.89 7.83
C LEU A 111 4.56 -13.40 7.62
N ALA A 112 3.36 -13.90 7.87
CA ALA A 112 2.99 -15.29 7.60
C ALA A 112 2.43 -15.46 6.19
N VAL A 113 2.41 -16.70 5.68
CA VAL A 113 1.62 -17.02 4.48
C VAL A 113 0.14 -16.88 4.83
N PRO A 114 -0.67 -16.10 4.07
CA PRO A 114 -2.09 -15.97 4.35
C PRO A 114 -2.78 -17.32 4.19
N ARG A 115 -3.63 -17.70 5.15
CA ARG A 115 -4.33 -19.00 5.15
C ARG A 115 -5.72 -18.95 4.53
N SER A 116 -6.15 -17.78 4.06
CA SER A 116 -7.46 -17.57 3.43
C SER A 116 -7.42 -16.36 2.49
N ILE A 117 -8.36 -16.30 1.55
CA ILE A 117 -8.54 -15.13 0.66
C ILE A 117 -8.76 -13.86 1.50
N ALA A 118 -9.52 -13.95 2.59
CA ALA A 118 -9.74 -12.83 3.50
C ALA A 118 -8.42 -12.31 4.11
N ALA A 119 -7.50 -13.20 4.52
CA ALA A 119 -6.18 -12.79 4.99
C ALA A 119 -5.31 -12.19 3.87
N ALA A 120 -5.37 -12.73 2.65
CA ALA A 120 -4.67 -12.15 1.51
C ALA A 120 -5.17 -10.72 1.20
N LEU A 121 -6.48 -10.50 1.27
CA LEU A 121 -7.09 -9.19 1.07
C LEU A 121 -6.71 -8.17 2.16
N GLY A 122 -6.44 -8.62 3.40
CA GLY A 122 -5.93 -7.74 4.46
C GLY A 122 -4.50 -7.25 4.20
N TYR A 123 -3.61 -8.11 3.67
CA TYR A 123 -2.30 -7.67 3.18
C TYR A 123 -2.42 -6.68 2.03
N LEU A 124 -3.27 -6.99 1.04
CA LEU A 124 -3.52 -6.11 -0.08
C LEU A 124 -4.08 -4.75 0.36
N TYR A 125 -4.96 -4.71 1.37
CA TYR A 125 -5.50 -3.44 1.89
C TYR A 125 -4.40 -2.45 2.31
N VAL A 126 -3.32 -2.95 2.92
CA VAL A 126 -2.18 -2.11 3.34
C VAL A 126 -1.33 -1.68 2.15
N THR A 127 -1.00 -2.60 1.24
CA THR A 127 -0.14 -2.29 0.07
C THR A 127 -0.84 -1.43 -0.98
N GLU A 128 -2.17 -1.53 -1.05
CA GLU A 128 -3.04 -0.75 -1.93
C GLU A 128 -3.34 0.65 -1.37
N GLY A 129 -3.56 0.77 -0.05
CA GLY A 129 -3.93 2.04 0.57
C GLY A 129 -2.90 3.16 0.37
N SER A 130 -1.62 2.82 0.20
CA SER A 130 -0.55 3.78 -0.10
C SER A 130 -0.68 4.45 -1.48
N ARG A 131 -1.58 3.98 -2.36
CA ARG A 131 -1.86 4.61 -3.67
C ARG A 131 -2.68 5.90 -3.56
N LEU A 132 -3.43 6.11 -2.47
CA LEU A 132 -4.45 7.15 -2.38
C LEU A 132 -3.94 8.59 -2.19
N GLY A 133 -2.65 8.76 -1.86
CA GLY A 133 -1.99 10.08 -1.78
C GLY A 133 -0.79 10.20 -2.72
N GLY A 134 -0.48 9.16 -3.50
CA GLY A 134 0.80 9.01 -4.18
C GLY A 134 1.12 10.17 -5.14
N ARG A 135 0.12 10.68 -5.89
CA ARG A 135 0.34 11.79 -6.84
C ARG A 135 0.73 13.11 -6.16
N VAL A 136 0.22 13.37 -4.95
CA VAL A 136 0.60 14.55 -4.17
C VAL A 136 2.03 14.40 -3.67
N LEU A 137 2.37 13.23 -3.13
CA LEU A 137 3.73 12.91 -2.67
C LEU A 137 4.73 12.91 -3.84
N ALA A 138 4.33 12.43 -5.01
CA ALA A 138 5.15 12.46 -6.21
C ALA A 138 5.47 13.90 -6.59
N LYS A 139 4.52 14.83 -6.51
CA LYS A 139 4.78 16.26 -6.78
C LYS A 139 5.70 16.91 -5.75
N ALA A 140 5.61 16.51 -4.48
CA ALA A 140 6.49 17.01 -3.42
C ALA A 140 7.99 16.72 -3.68
N LEU A 141 8.30 15.79 -4.59
CA LEU A 141 9.67 15.46 -5.00
C LEU A 141 10.27 16.41 -6.06
N ASP A 142 9.54 17.42 -6.54
CA ASP A 142 10.05 18.37 -7.54
C ASP A 142 11.30 19.15 -7.08
N GLY A 143 11.54 19.22 -5.76
CA GLY A 143 12.77 19.81 -5.20
C GLY A 143 14.01 18.91 -5.33
N ILE A 144 13.85 17.60 -5.53
CA ILE A 144 14.98 16.63 -5.58
C ILE A 144 14.99 15.76 -6.84
N LEU A 145 13.96 15.84 -7.68
CA LEU A 145 13.84 15.13 -8.96
C LEU A 145 13.25 16.07 -10.04
N PRO A 146 13.60 15.87 -11.34
CA PRO A 146 13.06 16.69 -12.41
C PRO A 146 11.52 16.69 -12.44
N ALA A 147 10.92 17.88 -12.43
CA ALA A 147 9.48 18.05 -12.43
C ALA A 147 8.82 17.39 -13.66
N GLY A 148 7.72 16.66 -13.43
CA GLY A 148 7.00 15.96 -14.49
C GLY A 148 7.69 14.71 -15.05
N CYS A 149 8.88 14.36 -14.58
CA CYS A 149 9.56 13.12 -14.97
C CYS A 149 9.09 11.94 -14.09
N PRO A 150 8.64 10.82 -14.67
CA PRO A 150 8.23 9.66 -13.89
C PRO A 150 9.41 8.93 -13.24
N ALA A 151 10.62 9.06 -13.77
CA ALA A 151 11.80 8.35 -13.28
C ALA A 151 12.13 8.75 -11.83
N GLY A 152 12.24 7.76 -10.95
CA GLY A 152 12.52 7.97 -9.52
C GLY A 152 11.27 8.28 -8.69
N ARG A 153 10.06 8.25 -9.27
CA ARG A 153 8.81 8.45 -8.52
C ARG A 153 7.62 7.62 -9.03
N ARG A 154 7.84 6.60 -9.88
CA ARG A 154 6.80 5.74 -10.48
C ARG A 154 5.95 5.05 -9.42
N PHE A 155 6.58 4.57 -8.35
CA PHE A 155 5.89 3.98 -7.21
C PHE A 155 4.83 4.91 -6.64
N LEU A 156 5.11 6.21 -6.55
CA LEU A 156 4.20 7.22 -6.02
C LEU A 156 3.20 7.73 -7.07
N SER A 157 3.58 7.80 -8.35
CA SER A 157 2.72 8.30 -9.42
C SER A 157 1.41 7.51 -9.59
N GLY A 158 1.38 6.25 -9.14
CA GLY A 158 0.19 5.39 -9.25
C GLY A 158 -0.08 4.92 -10.69
N ASP A 159 0.94 4.99 -11.55
CA ASP A 159 0.90 4.42 -12.88
C ASP A 159 0.88 2.88 -12.78
N GLY A 160 0.01 2.23 -13.55
CA GLY A 160 -0.07 0.78 -13.58
C GLY A 160 -1.50 0.28 -13.48
N LEU A 161 -2.24 0.59 -12.40
CA LEU A 161 -3.63 0.16 -12.24
C LEU A 161 -4.48 1.23 -11.54
N CYS A 162 -5.45 1.72 -12.31
CA CYS A 162 -6.74 2.24 -11.88
C CYS A 162 -6.69 3.11 -10.61
N GLY A 163 -6.42 4.43 -10.71
CA GLY A 163 -6.41 5.39 -9.59
C GLY A 163 -7.58 5.31 -8.59
N ASN A 164 -8.46 6.32 -8.50
CA ASN A 164 -9.57 6.23 -7.54
C ASN A 164 -10.58 5.11 -7.87
N ARG A 165 -10.64 4.70 -9.15
CA ARG A 165 -11.54 3.64 -9.63
C ARG A 165 -11.09 2.23 -9.24
N GLY A 166 -9.79 1.95 -9.21
CA GLY A 166 -9.26 0.64 -8.81
C GLY A 166 -9.39 0.43 -7.31
N TRP A 167 -9.13 1.48 -6.52
CA TRP A 167 -9.38 1.42 -5.09
C TRP A 167 -10.86 1.18 -4.77
N ALA A 168 -11.79 1.83 -5.48
CA ALA A 168 -13.22 1.62 -5.29
C ALA A 168 -13.64 0.18 -5.64
N ALA A 169 -13.12 -0.38 -6.74
CA ALA A 169 -13.38 -1.77 -7.12
C ALA A 169 -12.80 -2.76 -6.10
N PHE A 170 -11.57 -2.54 -5.64
CA PHE A 170 -10.94 -3.34 -4.59
C PHE A 170 -11.73 -3.28 -3.28
N CYS A 171 -12.24 -2.09 -2.92
CA CYS A 171 -13.11 -1.89 -1.78
C CYS A 171 -14.42 -2.70 -1.86
N ASP A 172 -15.02 -2.83 -3.04
CA ASP A 172 -16.22 -3.63 -3.24
C ASP A 172 -15.92 -5.13 -3.07
N VAL A 173 -14.75 -5.60 -3.55
CA VAL A 173 -14.28 -6.98 -3.30
C VAL A 173 -14.06 -7.23 -1.82
N LEU A 174 -13.43 -6.31 -1.10
CA LEU A 174 -13.23 -6.41 0.36
C LEU A 174 -14.55 -6.57 1.10
N ASP A 175 -15.54 -5.75 0.76
CA ASP A 175 -16.85 -5.78 1.42
C ASP A 175 -17.60 -7.09 1.13
N ALA A 176 -17.51 -7.62 -0.10
CA ALA A 176 -18.11 -8.89 -0.47
C ALA A 176 -17.42 -10.08 0.24
N ALA A 177 -16.08 -10.09 0.29
CA ALA A 177 -15.30 -11.16 0.91
C ALA A 177 -15.34 -11.13 2.45
N GLY A 178 -15.70 -10.00 3.06
CA GLY A 178 -15.83 -9.81 4.51
C GLY A 178 -17.25 -9.97 5.04
N ASP A 179 -18.08 -10.78 4.38
CA ASP A 179 -19.47 -11.08 4.74
C ASP A 179 -19.65 -11.63 6.17
N THR A 180 -18.70 -12.44 6.65
CA THR A 180 -18.74 -13.05 7.99
C THR A 180 -17.80 -12.37 8.99
N PRO A 181 -18.12 -12.40 10.31
CA PRO A 181 -17.22 -11.89 11.35
C PRO A 181 -15.82 -12.51 11.30
N GLY A 182 -15.71 -13.82 11.12
CA GLY A 182 -14.42 -14.52 11.08
C GLY A 182 -13.54 -14.09 9.90
N ARG A 183 -14.12 -13.83 8.72
CA ARG A 183 -13.36 -13.30 7.57
C ARG A 183 -12.87 -11.88 7.82
N ARG A 184 -13.68 -11.03 8.46
CA ARG A 184 -13.25 -9.67 8.86
C ARG A 184 -12.12 -9.70 9.87
N VAL A 185 -12.17 -10.59 10.85
CA VAL A 185 -11.05 -10.79 11.81
C VAL A 185 -9.77 -11.17 11.06
N ALA A 186 -9.83 -12.14 10.14
CA ALA A 186 -8.67 -12.54 9.35
C ALA A 186 -8.09 -11.40 8.48
N MET A 187 -8.96 -10.56 7.90
CA MET A 187 -8.54 -9.34 7.19
C MET A 187 -7.82 -8.34 8.11
N ILE A 188 -8.35 -8.12 9.31
CA ILE A 188 -7.76 -7.18 10.27
C ILE A 188 -6.41 -7.68 10.77
N GLU A 189 -6.32 -8.95 11.19
CA GLU A 189 -5.08 -9.53 11.73
C GLU A 189 -3.95 -9.49 10.69
N SER A 190 -4.24 -9.86 9.45
CA SER A 190 -3.27 -9.77 8.36
C SER A 190 -2.89 -8.33 8.04
N ALA A 191 -3.85 -7.39 7.98
CA ALA A 191 -3.54 -5.98 7.79
C ALA A 191 -2.65 -5.42 8.91
N GLN A 192 -2.92 -5.78 10.17
CA GLN A 192 -2.10 -5.39 11.32
C GLN A 192 -0.68 -5.95 11.23
N ALA A 193 -0.52 -7.22 10.84
CA ALA A 193 0.78 -7.82 10.61
C ALA A 193 1.55 -7.12 9.48
N ALA A 194 0.88 -6.74 8.39
CA ALA A 194 1.49 -5.97 7.31
C ALA A 194 1.92 -4.56 7.78
N PHE A 195 1.11 -3.86 8.57
CA PHE A 195 1.53 -2.60 9.18
C PHE A 195 2.74 -2.76 10.10
N ALA A 196 2.76 -3.77 10.96
CA ALA A 196 3.88 -4.04 11.85
C ALA A 196 5.18 -4.31 11.05
N ALA A 197 5.09 -5.07 9.96
CA ALA A 197 6.21 -5.32 9.05
C ALA A 197 6.68 -4.03 8.35
N LEU A 198 5.76 -3.16 7.93
CA LEU A 198 6.11 -1.86 7.36
C LEU A 198 6.80 -0.95 8.39
N GLU A 199 6.26 -0.88 9.62
CA GLU A 199 6.86 -0.14 10.74
C GLU A 199 8.28 -0.62 11.03
N ALA A 200 8.47 -1.95 11.13
CA ALA A 200 9.79 -2.54 11.28
C ALA A 200 10.71 -2.20 10.11
N CYS A 201 10.17 -2.13 8.88
CA CYS A 201 10.96 -1.75 7.72
C CYS A 201 11.50 -0.32 7.85
N LEU A 202 10.62 0.62 8.17
CA LEU A 202 10.93 2.04 8.28
C LEU A 202 11.81 2.41 9.48
N ALA A 203 11.89 1.53 10.49
CA ALA A 203 12.69 1.73 11.70
C ALA A 203 14.19 1.42 11.53
N VAL A 204 14.60 0.67 10.49
CA VAL A 204 15.97 0.16 10.32
C VAL A 204 17.00 1.24 9.96
N GLY A 205 16.58 2.46 9.62
CA GLY A 205 17.48 3.60 9.36
C GLY A 205 18.02 4.33 10.60
N ARG A 206 18.02 3.69 11.78
CA ARG A 206 18.62 4.23 13.01
C ARG A 206 19.89 3.46 13.38
N GLN A 207 20.93 3.58 12.57
CA GLN A 207 22.29 3.23 12.96
C GLN A 207 23.26 4.25 12.40
#